data_AF-A0A075VD57-F1
#
_entry.id   AF-A0A075VD57-F1
#
_cell.length_a   1.000
_cell.length_b   1.000
_cell.length_c   1.000
_cell.angle_alpha   90.00
_cell.angle_beta   90.00
_cell.angle_gamma   90.00
#
_symmetry.space_group_name_H-M   'P 1'
#
loop_
_entity.id
_entity.type
_entity.pdbx_description
1 polymer ?
#
loop_
_entity_poly.entity_id
_entity_poly.type
_entity_poly.pdbx_seq_one_letter_code
_entity_poly.pdbx_strand_id
1 'polypeptide(L)' 'MTSVQSLGDVAEPAADDRCPVCPHPLSSHDTIARRFCTATAAGGFSRGCTCATNPETTE' A
#
# COMPACT_ATOMS: atom_id res chain seq x y z
N MET A 1 -22.94 15.41 35.75
CA MET A 1 -23.39 15.43 34.34
C MET A 1 -22.18 15.12 33.46
N THR A 2 -22.05 13.85 33.08
CA THR A 2 -20.90 13.27 32.42
C THR A 2 -20.99 13.53 30.92
N SER A 3 -20.03 14.23 30.32
CA SER A 3 -19.94 14.37 28.86
C SER A 3 -18.85 13.45 28.33
N VAL A 4 -19.27 12.27 27.91
CA VAL A 4 -18.50 11.34 27.07
C VAL A 4 -18.61 11.84 25.64
N GLN A 5 -17.50 12.18 25.00
CA GLN A 5 -17.47 12.36 23.56
C GLN A 5 -16.63 11.26 22.94
N SER A 6 -17.37 10.50 22.12
CA SER A 6 -17.08 9.22 21.52
C SER A 6 -15.87 9.29 20.60
N LEU A 7 -14.95 8.37 20.82
CA LEU A 7 -13.92 7.96 19.88
C LEU A 7 -14.64 7.18 18.76
N GLY A 8 -14.45 7.55 17.50
CA GLY A 8 -15.07 6.81 16.40
C GLY A 8 -14.90 7.45 15.03
N ASP A 9 -13.70 7.91 14.68
CA ASP A 9 -13.31 7.95 13.27
C ASP A 9 -13.02 6.48 12.90
N VAL A 10 -14.01 5.80 12.33
CA VAL A 10 -13.74 4.53 11.65
C VAL A 10 -12.95 4.94 10.42
N ALA A 11 -11.62 4.91 10.56
CA ALA A 11 -10.72 5.01 9.43
C ALA A 11 -11.11 3.90 8.47
N GLU A 12 -11.88 4.28 7.45
CA GLU A 12 -12.17 3.46 6.27
C GLU A 12 -10.84 2.79 5.89
N PRO A 13 -10.78 1.46 5.71
CA PRO A 13 -9.54 0.80 5.33
C PRO A 13 -9.12 1.45 4.02
N ALA A 14 -8.11 2.31 4.10
CA ALA A 14 -7.77 3.21 3.05
C ALA A 14 -7.56 2.37 1.78
N ALA A 15 -8.15 2.78 0.67
CA ALA A 15 -7.87 2.21 -0.65
C ALA A 15 -6.36 2.27 -1.01
N ASP A 16 -5.52 2.82 -0.13
CA ASP A 16 -4.08 3.01 -0.17
C ASP A 16 -3.26 1.70 -0.01
N ASP A 17 -3.84 0.60 0.48
CA ASP A 17 -3.07 -0.66 0.65
C ASP A 17 -2.83 -1.43 -0.66
N ARG A 18 -3.31 -0.94 -1.81
CA ARG A 18 -3.05 -1.52 -3.13
C ARG A 18 -2.11 -0.64 -3.96
N CYS A 19 -1.07 -1.26 -4.51
CA CYS A 19 -0.17 -0.58 -5.43
C CYS A 19 -0.85 -0.36 -6.79
N PRO A 20 -0.83 0.86 -7.36
CA PRO A 20 -1.43 1.12 -8.68
C PRO A 20 -0.63 0.51 -9.84
N VAL A 21 0.55 -0.05 -9.59
CA VAL A 21 1.46 -0.60 -10.62
C VAL A 21 1.55 -2.12 -10.58
N CYS A 22 1.47 -2.73 -9.41
CA CYS A 22 1.67 -4.17 -9.23
C CYS A 22 0.39 -4.84 -8.72
N PRO A 23 0.18 -6.14 -9.00
CA PRO A 23 -1.00 -6.88 -8.54
C PRO A 23 -0.95 -7.29 -7.05
N HIS A 24 0.12 -6.97 -6.32
CA HIS A 24 0.32 -7.36 -4.91
C HIS A 24 0.14 -6.16 -3.96
N PRO A 25 -0.08 -6.38 -2.66
CA PRO A 25 -0.36 -5.30 -1.72
C PRO A 25 0.83 -4.36 -1.52
N LEU A 26 0.53 -3.14 -1.05
CA LEU A 26 1.53 -2.12 -0.72
C LEU A 26 2.42 -2.57 0.44
N SER A 27 1.89 -3.38 1.37
CA SER A 27 2.64 -3.96 2.49
C SER A 27 3.84 -4.81 2.09
N SER A 28 3.84 -5.41 0.89
CA SER A 28 4.99 -6.14 0.34
C SER A 28 6.10 -5.22 -0.19
N HIS A 29 5.93 -3.90 -0.15
CA HIS A 29 6.93 -2.98 -0.66
C HIS A 29 7.90 -2.56 0.45
N ASP A 30 9.20 -2.74 0.18
CA ASP A 30 10.20 -1.94 0.87
C ASP A 30 10.18 -0.48 0.39
N THR A 31 10.96 0.38 1.05
CA THR A 31 11.04 1.82 0.72
C THR A 31 11.44 2.08 -0.73
N ILE A 32 12.29 1.24 -1.33
CA ILE A 32 12.75 1.37 -2.71
C ILE A 32 11.63 1.01 -3.67
N ALA A 33 10.99 -0.14 -3.44
CA ALA A 33 9.84 -0.61 -4.19
C ALA A 33 8.70 0.43 -4.18
N ARG A 34 8.40 1.04 -3.02
CA ARG A 34 7.40 2.12 -2.92
C ARG A 34 7.74 3.28 -3.86
N ARG A 35 8.97 3.80 -3.79
CA ARG A 35 9.42 4.93 -4.62
C ARG A 35 9.39 4.60 -6.11
N PHE A 36 9.85 3.40 -6.48
CA PHE A 36 9.85 2.97 -7.88
C PHE A 36 8.42 2.89 -8.43
N CYS A 37 7.50 2.27 -7.70
CA CYS A 37 6.11 2.13 -8.13
C CYS A 37 5.41 3.50 -8.21
N THR A 38 5.63 4.40 -7.24
CA THR A 38 5.10 5.76 -7.31
C THR A 38 5.61 6.52 -8.54
N ALA A 39 6.91 6.47 -8.83
CA ALA A 39 7.48 7.10 -10.02
C ALA A 39 6.98 6.46 -11.33
N THR A 40 6.74 5.15 -11.31
CA THR A 40 6.20 4.39 -12.45
C THR A 40 4.77 4.81 -12.76
N ALA A 41 3.92 4.93 -11.74
CA ALA A 41 2.55 5.43 -11.86
C ALA A 41 2.52 6.89 -12.31
N ALA A 42 3.30 7.77 -11.66
CA ALA A 42 3.34 9.20 -11.98
C ALA A 42 3.83 9.48 -13.41
N GLY A 43 4.75 8.65 -13.92
CA GLY A 43 5.25 8.75 -15.28
C GLY A 43 4.43 8.01 -16.34
N GLY A 44 3.37 7.29 -15.95
CA GLY A 44 2.55 6.51 -16.89
C GLY A 44 3.31 5.39 -17.61
N PHE A 45 4.36 4.84 -17.00
CA PHE A 45 5.20 3.84 -17.64
C PHE A 45 4.56 2.44 -17.59
N SER A 46 4.47 1.78 -18.74
CA SER A 46 4.01 0.39 -18.85
C SER A 46 5.20 -0.58 -18.74
N ARG A 47 5.78 -0.68 -17.54
CA ARG A 47 6.91 -1.59 -17.23
C ARG A 47 6.56 -2.46 -16.02
N GLY A 48 7.17 -3.63 -15.93
CA GLY A 48 7.06 -4.50 -14.74
C GLY A 48 7.63 -3.81 -13.50
N CYS A 49 7.24 -4.30 -12.31
CA CYS A 49 7.76 -3.78 -11.05
C CYS A 49 8.91 -4.61 -10.47
N THR A 50 9.76 -3.94 -9.69
CA THR A 50 10.97 -4.52 -9.06
C THR A 50 10.72 -5.02 -7.63
N CYS A 51 9.47 -5.04 -7.19
CA CYS A 51 9.11 -5.45 -5.84
C CYS A 51 9.54 -6.89 -5.59
N ALA A 52 10.23 -7.14 -4.48
CA ALA A 52 10.37 -8.48 -3.96
C ALA A 52 8.98 -8.93 -3.49
N THR A 53 8.29 -9.74 -4.28
CA THR A 53 7.17 -10.51 -3.75
C THR A 53 7.76 -11.37 -2.64
N ASN A 54 7.51 -11.01 -1.37
CA ASN A 54 7.52 -12.00 -0.32
C ASN A 54 6.22 -12.79 -0.51
N PRO A 55 6.21 -13.98 -1.17
CA PRO A 55 5.20 -14.94 -0.78
C PRO A 55 5.44 -15.12 0.71
N GLU A 56 4.40 -14.94 1.51
CA GLU A 56 4.41 -15.39 2.90
C GLU A 56 5.10 -16.76 2.94
N THR A 57 6.22 -16.82 3.65
CA THR A 57 7.03 -18.03 3.81
C THR A 57 6.11 -19.15 4.28
N THR A 58 5.67 -20.00 3.37
CA THR A 58 5.29 -21.37 3.70
C THR A 58 6.60 -22.14 3.68
N GLU A 59 7.23 -22.23 4.84
CA GLU A 59 7.92 -23.41 5.41
C GLU A 59 8.67 -23.05 6.70
#